data_AF-A0A9P6KT12-F1
#
_entry.id   AF-A0A9P6KT12-F1
#
_cell.length_a   1.000
_cell.length_b   1.000
_cell.length_c   1.000
_cell.angle_alpha   90.00
_cell.angle_beta   90.00
_cell.angle_gamma   90.00
#
_symmetry.space_group_name_H-M   'P 1'
#
loop_
_entity.id
_entity.type
_entity.pdbx_description
1 polymer ?
#
loop_
_entity_poly.entity_id
_entity_poly.type
_entity_poly.pdbx_seq_one_letter_code
_entity_poly.pdbx_strand_id
1 'polypeptide(L)'
;MSTSTVEQPTARSSLFTSVKSYFASLGLSTNTLLTEHAECTHHEDLVDGDENADVAKTRTPSPITETIAPGRLRSLFPPSNYGAVVPGSVYRSSYPQAKNFDFLQSLKLKTIITLVPEEISEEYRDFMKSAGIQHFQVHINANKGAVRVQSCDINRALNLVLDRTNHPILVHCNKGKHRTGCLVATVRRIQGLDIDAIRHEYHTYADPKARFWDEVFFEHFDVNTVMWLARKENWVSAEVDGAPISPPPSPVLSLAVAKALA
;
A
#
# COMPACT_ATOMS: atom_id res chain seq x y z
N MET A 1 -17.21 -19.57 -49.68
CA MET A 1 -16.09 -19.75 -48.74
C MET A 1 -16.19 -18.62 -47.73
N SER A 2 -16.80 -18.91 -46.58
CA SER A 2 -17.03 -17.93 -45.52
C SER A 2 -15.74 -17.79 -44.71
N THR A 3 -15.13 -16.61 -44.76
CA THR A 3 -13.97 -16.25 -43.93
C THR A 3 -14.44 -16.09 -42.48
N SER A 4 -14.04 -16.99 -41.59
CA SER A 4 -14.24 -16.81 -40.16
C SER A 4 -13.32 -15.70 -39.66
N THR A 5 -13.90 -14.56 -39.31
CA THR A 5 -13.24 -13.54 -38.49
C THR A 5 -12.98 -14.15 -37.12
N VAL A 6 -11.71 -14.42 -36.81
CA VAL A 6 -11.26 -14.72 -35.45
C VAL A 6 -11.37 -13.42 -34.66
N GLU A 7 -12.41 -13.29 -33.83
CA GLU A 7 -12.52 -12.19 -32.88
C GLU A 7 -11.31 -12.24 -31.92
N GLN A 8 -10.52 -11.16 -31.90
CA GLN A 8 -9.47 -11.00 -30.91
C GLN A 8 -10.12 -10.80 -29.52
N PRO A 9 -9.63 -11.49 -28.47
CA PRO A 9 -10.17 -11.32 -27.12
C PRO A 9 -9.98 -9.87 -26.65
N THR A 10 -11.08 -9.22 -26.24
CA THR A 10 -11.07 -7.87 -25.64
C THR A 10 -10.11 -7.82 -24.45
N ALA A 11 -9.53 -6.66 -24.13
CA ALA A 11 -8.61 -6.50 -22.99
C ALA A 11 -9.19 -7.07 -21.68
N ARG A 12 -10.51 -6.92 -21.51
CA ARG A 12 -11.30 -7.46 -20.41
C ARG A 12 -11.29 -9.00 -20.36
N SER A 13 -11.51 -9.67 -21.48
CA SER A 13 -11.48 -11.15 -21.55
C SER A 13 -10.07 -11.74 -21.35
N SER A 14 -9.04 -11.03 -21.81
CA SER A 14 -7.63 -11.40 -21.62
C SER A 14 -7.20 -11.28 -20.15
N LEU A 15 -7.62 -10.20 -19.48
CA LEU A 15 -7.35 -10.00 -18.06
C LEU A 15 -8.10 -11.01 -17.19
N PHE A 16 -9.38 -11.29 -17.46
CA PHE A 16 -10.11 -12.36 -16.77
C PHE A 16 -9.44 -13.73 -16.90
N THR A 17 -8.92 -14.06 -18.09
CA THR A 17 -8.17 -15.30 -18.31
C THR A 17 -6.87 -15.32 -17.50
N SER A 18 -6.18 -14.19 -17.43
CA SER A 18 -4.94 -14.02 -16.64
C SER A 18 -5.21 -14.13 -15.14
N VAL A 19 -6.34 -13.59 -14.66
CA VAL A 19 -6.79 -13.69 -13.27
C VAL A 19 -7.10 -15.14 -12.92
N LYS A 20 -7.89 -15.84 -13.75
CA LYS A 20 -8.17 -17.28 -13.56
C LYS A 20 -6.89 -18.12 -13.52
N SER A 21 -5.93 -17.82 -14.38
CA SER A 21 -4.62 -18.48 -14.39
C SER A 21 -3.82 -18.21 -13.11
N TYR A 22 -3.82 -16.97 -12.63
CA TYR A 22 -3.17 -16.61 -11.37
C TYR A 22 -3.80 -17.32 -10.16
N PHE A 23 -5.13 -17.34 -10.06
CA PHE A 23 -5.85 -18.08 -9.03
C PHE A 23 -5.53 -19.58 -9.05
N ALA A 24 -5.48 -20.18 -10.25
CA ALA A 24 -5.08 -21.57 -10.41
C ALA A 24 -3.62 -21.81 -9.97
N SER A 25 -2.72 -20.86 -10.23
CA SER A 25 -1.31 -20.95 -9.79
C SER A 25 -1.14 -20.88 -8.27
N LEU A 26 -2.08 -20.25 -7.57
CA LEU A 26 -2.14 -20.19 -6.11
C LEU A 26 -2.93 -21.36 -5.47
N GLY A 27 -3.51 -22.26 -6.28
CA GLY A 27 -4.35 -23.37 -5.80
C GLY A 27 -5.71 -22.93 -5.23
N LEU A 28 -6.18 -21.72 -5.59
CA LEU A 28 -7.42 -21.14 -5.07
C LEU A 28 -8.56 -21.24 -6.11
N SER A 29 -9.79 -21.47 -5.64
CA SER A 29 -10.98 -21.39 -6.50
C SER A 29 -11.33 -19.94 -6.80
N THR A 30 -11.72 -19.64 -8.05
CA THR A 30 -12.14 -18.30 -8.47
C THR A 30 -13.37 -17.85 -7.69
N ASN A 31 -13.23 -16.81 -6.88
CA ASN A 31 -14.33 -16.27 -6.09
C ASN A 31 -15.23 -15.40 -6.98
N THR A 32 -16.55 -15.64 -6.97
CA THR A 32 -17.52 -14.98 -7.87
C THR A 32 -17.62 -13.47 -7.61
N LEU A 33 -17.42 -13.05 -6.36
CA LEU A 33 -17.56 -11.66 -5.91
C LEU A 33 -16.54 -10.69 -6.53
N LEU A 34 -15.27 -11.10 -6.69
CA LEU A 34 -14.26 -10.28 -7.38
C LEU A 34 -14.62 -10.10 -8.86
N THR A 35 -15.20 -11.14 -9.46
CA THR A 35 -15.58 -11.14 -10.88
C THR A 35 -16.73 -10.15 -11.09
N GLU A 36 -17.76 -10.20 -10.24
CA GLU A 36 -18.90 -9.27 -10.26
C GLU A 36 -18.48 -7.82 -9.95
N HIS A 37 -17.52 -7.61 -9.04
CA HIS A 37 -17.00 -6.28 -8.73
C HIS A 37 -16.27 -5.63 -9.92
N ALA A 38 -15.41 -6.39 -10.60
CA ALA A 38 -14.71 -5.94 -11.81
C ALA A 38 -15.68 -5.66 -12.98
N GLU A 39 -16.89 -6.21 -12.93
CA GLU A 39 -17.92 -5.92 -13.92
C GLU A 39 -18.59 -4.56 -13.70
N CYS A 40 -18.81 -4.19 -12.44
CA CYS A 40 -19.60 -3.02 -12.05
C CYS A 40 -18.78 -1.77 -11.68
N THR A 41 -17.45 -1.88 -11.58
CA THR A 41 -16.57 -0.79 -11.11
C THR A 41 -15.52 -0.44 -12.16
N HIS A 42 -15.15 0.84 -12.23
CA HIS A 42 -14.15 1.32 -13.19
C HIS A 42 -12.72 1.04 -12.71
N HIS A 43 -11.91 0.40 -13.56
CA HIS A 43 -10.48 0.19 -13.34
C HIS A 43 -9.68 0.60 -14.57
N GLU A 44 -8.57 1.32 -14.39
CA GLU A 44 -7.78 1.87 -15.51
C GLU A 44 -7.20 0.78 -16.43
N ASP A 45 -6.88 -0.38 -15.86
CA ASP A 45 -6.29 -1.51 -16.60
C ASP A 45 -7.35 -2.37 -17.33
N LEU A 46 -8.65 -2.02 -17.24
CA LEU A 46 -9.76 -2.76 -17.86
C LEU A 46 -10.36 -2.09 -19.10
N VAL A 47 -9.83 -0.94 -19.53
CA VAL A 47 -10.42 -0.13 -20.61
C VAL A 47 -9.65 -0.32 -21.92
N ASP A 48 -10.37 -0.56 -23.02
CA ASP A 48 -9.86 -0.32 -24.37
C ASP A 48 -9.84 1.21 -24.57
N GLY A 49 -8.66 1.75 -24.87
CA GLY A 49 -8.37 3.17 -24.70
C GLY A 49 -9.28 4.13 -25.48
N ASP A 50 -9.71 5.19 -24.80
CA ASP A 50 -9.94 6.50 -25.41
C ASP A 50 -9.71 7.60 -24.36
N GLU A 51 -8.76 8.49 -24.65
CA GLU A 51 -8.44 9.66 -23.82
C GLU A 51 -9.10 10.87 -24.47
N ASN A 52 -9.96 11.59 -23.75
CA ASN A 52 -10.01 13.05 -23.81
C ASN A 52 -10.96 13.64 -22.75
N ALA A 53 -10.43 14.55 -21.94
CA ALA A 53 -11.24 15.54 -21.24
C ALA A 53 -10.44 16.83 -21.07
N ASP A 54 -10.73 17.81 -21.93
CA ASP A 54 -10.26 19.19 -21.83
C ASP A 54 -10.91 19.89 -20.62
N VAL A 55 -10.09 20.53 -19.79
CA VAL A 55 -10.56 21.41 -18.71
C VAL A 55 -10.06 22.83 -18.96
N ALA A 56 -11.01 23.74 -19.14
CA ALA A 56 -10.79 25.17 -19.29
C ALA A 56 -10.08 25.78 -18.06
N LYS A 57 -9.02 26.55 -18.29
CA LYS A 57 -8.26 27.26 -17.25
C LYS A 57 -8.70 28.71 -17.16
N THR A 58 -9.59 29.03 -16.23
CA THR A 58 -9.77 30.41 -15.77
C THR A 58 -8.82 30.64 -14.59
N ARG A 59 -7.76 31.43 -14.81
CA ARG A 59 -6.76 31.77 -13.78
C ARG A 59 -7.19 33.03 -13.04
N THR A 60 -7.52 32.89 -11.76
CA THR A 60 -7.47 34.00 -10.80
C THR A 60 -6.01 34.12 -10.31
N PRO A 61 -5.41 35.31 -10.21
CA PRO A 61 -4.05 35.44 -9.67
C PRO A 61 -4.04 35.03 -8.19
N SER A 62 -3.18 34.07 -7.86
CA SER A 62 -2.93 33.66 -6.47
C SER A 62 -2.33 34.84 -5.69
N PRO A 63 -2.76 35.08 -4.44
CA PRO A 63 -2.13 36.10 -3.61
C PRO A 63 -0.69 35.68 -3.32
N ILE A 64 0.23 36.63 -3.50
CA ILE A 64 1.64 36.53 -3.09
C ILE A 64 1.65 36.15 -1.61
N THR A 65 2.07 34.94 -1.30
CA THR A 65 2.14 34.48 0.10
C THR A 65 3.57 34.13 0.45
N GLU A 66 4.45 35.13 0.45
CA GLU A 66 5.74 35.01 1.12
C GLU A 66 6.09 36.33 1.79
N THR A 67 5.38 36.65 2.88
CA THR A 67 5.92 37.60 3.85
C THR A 67 5.38 37.30 5.25
N ILE A 68 6.21 36.55 6.00
CA ILE A 68 6.37 36.58 7.46
C ILE A 68 5.06 36.62 8.27
N ALA A 69 4.25 35.57 8.15
CA ALA A 69 3.23 35.30 9.16
C ALA A 69 3.90 34.58 10.36
N PRO A 70 3.56 34.90 11.62
CA PRO A 70 4.05 34.15 12.77
C PRO A 70 3.72 32.67 12.61
N GLY A 71 4.57 31.74 13.10
CA GLY A 71 4.49 30.31 12.74
C GLY A 71 3.11 29.66 12.89
N ARG A 72 2.28 30.11 13.84
CA ARG A 72 0.88 29.69 14.04
C ARG A 72 -0.11 30.10 12.93
N LEU A 73 0.27 31.05 12.08
CA LEU A 73 -0.53 31.59 10.97
C LEU A 73 0.03 31.19 9.59
N ARG A 74 1.09 30.36 9.56
CA ARG A 74 1.63 29.84 8.30
C ARG A 74 0.69 28.74 7.77
N SER A 75 0.19 28.92 6.55
CA SER A 75 -0.57 27.86 5.87
C SER A 75 0.31 26.64 5.69
N LEU A 76 -0.11 25.51 6.26
CA LEU A 76 0.55 24.22 6.11
C LEU A 76 -0.14 23.46 4.99
N PHE A 77 0.62 23.02 3.99
CA PHE A 77 0.08 22.30 2.85
C PHE A 77 0.42 20.82 2.95
N PRO A 78 -0.56 19.93 3.18
CA PRO A 78 -0.29 18.50 3.13
C PRO A 78 0.17 18.07 1.73
N PRO A 79 1.00 17.03 1.60
CA PRO A 79 1.24 16.42 0.31
C PRO A 79 -0.08 15.95 -0.32
N SER A 80 -0.14 15.88 -1.64
CA SER A 80 -1.34 15.38 -2.32
C SER A 80 -1.68 13.96 -1.85
N ASN A 81 -2.96 13.61 -1.88
CA ASN A 81 -3.45 12.29 -1.47
C ASN A 81 -3.07 11.91 -0.01
N TYR A 82 -2.83 12.91 0.84
CA TYR A 82 -2.55 12.72 2.26
C TYR A 82 -3.79 12.19 3.00
N GLY A 83 -3.58 11.28 3.95
CA GLY A 83 -4.62 10.81 4.85
C GLY A 83 -4.04 10.10 6.07
N ALA A 84 -4.81 10.06 7.16
CA ALA A 84 -4.49 9.25 8.33
C ALA A 84 -5.07 7.84 8.15
N VAL A 85 -4.19 6.83 8.15
CA VAL A 85 -4.59 5.41 8.13
C VAL A 85 -4.97 5.00 9.54
N VAL A 86 -4.08 5.28 10.50
CA VAL A 86 -4.36 5.17 11.93
C VAL A 86 -4.10 6.56 12.53
N PRO A 87 -5.14 7.29 12.98
CA PRO A 87 -5.00 8.64 13.51
C PRO A 87 -3.91 8.72 14.59
N GLY A 88 -3.01 9.70 14.45
CA GLY A 88 -1.90 9.90 15.39
C GLY A 88 -0.69 8.97 15.20
N SER A 89 -0.78 7.95 14.34
CA SER A 89 0.25 6.90 14.25
C SER A 89 0.72 6.60 12.84
N VAL A 90 -0.18 6.33 11.89
CA VAL A 90 0.17 5.93 10.52
C VAL A 90 -0.51 6.86 9.54
N TYR A 91 0.29 7.47 8.67
CA TYR A 91 -0.14 8.38 7.62
C TYR A 91 0.23 7.81 6.25
N ARG A 92 -0.53 8.22 5.23
CA ARG A 92 -0.24 7.95 3.82
C ARG A 92 -0.19 9.26 3.04
N SER A 93 0.54 9.29 1.93
CA SER A 93 0.49 10.40 0.96
C SER A 93 1.04 10.05 -0.43
N SER A 94 0.95 11.01 -1.37
CA SER A 94 1.85 11.07 -2.53
C SER A 94 3.27 11.47 -2.12
N TYR A 95 4.19 11.47 -3.08
CA TYR A 95 5.56 11.92 -2.86
C TYR A 95 5.59 13.36 -2.33
N PRO A 96 6.20 13.62 -1.16
CA PRO A 96 6.29 14.96 -0.60
C PRO A 96 7.17 15.91 -1.42
N GLN A 97 6.78 17.17 -1.47
CA GLN A 97 7.54 18.26 -2.10
C GLN A 97 7.94 19.29 -1.04
N ALA A 98 8.90 20.16 -1.36
CA ALA A 98 9.39 21.23 -0.47
C ALA A 98 8.28 22.01 0.25
N LYS A 99 7.24 22.41 -0.50
CA LYS A 99 6.07 23.12 0.03
C LYS A 99 5.29 22.38 1.12
N ASN A 100 5.51 21.07 1.27
CA ASN A 100 4.84 20.21 2.24
C ASN A 100 5.65 20.00 3.52
N PHE A 101 6.93 20.39 3.55
CA PHE A 101 7.83 20.04 4.65
C PHE A 101 7.41 20.64 5.99
N ASP A 102 6.91 21.87 6.00
CA ASP A 102 6.36 22.49 7.21
C ASP A 102 5.17 21.69 7.78
N PHE A 103 4.29 21.20 6.90
CA PHE A 103 3.17 20.34 7.30
C PHE A 103 3.69 19.03 7.90
N LEU A 104 4.64 18.37 7.23
CA LEU A 104 5.22 17.11 7.71
C LEU A 104 5.95 17.28 9.04
N GLN A 105 6.62 18.42 9.25
CA GLN A 105 7.25 18.75 10.52
C GLN A 105 6.22 18.89 11.64
N SER A 106 5.04 19.44 11.35
CA SER A 106 3.95 19.54 12.34
C SER A 106 3.43 18.18 12.82
N LEU A 107 3.54 17.14 11.99
CA LEU A 107 3.16 15.77 12.34
C LEU A 107 4.15 15.09 13.29
N LYS A 108 5.35 15.66 13.48
CA LYS A 108 6.43 15.09 14.30
C LYS A 108 6.72 13.64 13.94
N LEU A 109 6.81 13.38 12.63
CA LEU A 109 7.09 12.04 12.12
C LEU A 109 8.41 11.53 12.69
N LYS A 110 8.42 10.27 13.11
CA LYS A 110 9.64 9.55 13.47
C LYS A 110 10.24 8.84 12.27
N THR A 111 9.38 8.33 11.39
CA THR A 111 9.79 7.49 10.27
C THR A 111 9.06 7.84 8.98
N ILE A 112 9.75 7.75 7.85
CA ILE A 112 9.18 7.84 6.50
C ILE A 112 9.56 6.58 5.72
N ILE A 113 8.58 5.97 5.04
CA ILE A 113 8.77 4.87 4.11
C ILE A 113 8.46 5.34 2.68
N THR A 114 9.46 5.26 1.80
CA THR A 114 9.30 5.49 0.35
C THR A 114 9.24 4.16 -0.39
N LEU A 115 8.14 3.92 -1.11
CA LEU A 115 7.85 2.62 -1.75
C LEU A 115 8.33 2.52 -3.22
N VAL A 116 9.20 3.43 -3.65
CA VAL A 116 9.60 3.59 -5.05
C VAL A 116 11.12 3.49 -5.17
N PRO A 117 11.66 2.89 -6.25
CA PRO A 117 13.10 2.72 -6.42
C PRO A 117 13.86 3.98 -6.86
N GLU A 118 13.14 5.03 -7.27
CA GLU A 118 13.71 6.28 -7.74
C GLU A 118 14.56 6.96 -6.64
N GLU A 119 15.64 7.62 -7.05
CA GLU A 119 16.53 8.31 -6.12
C GLU A 119 15.80 9.43 -5.36
N ILE A 120 16.10 9.53 -4.07
CA ILE A 120 15.51 10.57 -3.21
C ILE A 120 16.23 11.88 -3.45
N SER A 121 15.47 12.95 -3.74
CA SER A 121 16.06 14.27 -3.95
C SER A 121 16.85 14.75 -2.73
N GLU A 122 17.93 15.48 -2.98
CA GLU A 122 18.79 16.03 -1.91
C GLU A 122 17.99 16.87 -0.93
N GLU A 123 17.10 17.72 -1.43
CA GLU A 123 16.24 18.57 -0.62
C GLU A 123 15.36 17.77 0.36
N TYR A 124 14.82 16.63 -0.09
CA TYR A 124 13.99 15.77 0.76
C TYR A 124 14.83 14.99 1.77
N ARG A 125 16.04 14.55 1.38
CA ARG A 125 17.01 13.93 2.30
C ARG A 125 17.45 14.90 3.40
N ASP A 126 17.72 16.15 3.05
CA ASP A 126 18.13 17.20 3.99
C ASP A 126 17.00 17.56 4.95
N PHE A 127 15.76 17.63 4.45
CA PHE A 127 14.59 17.75 5.31
C PHE A 127 14.50 16.61 6.32
N MET A 128 14.57 15.35 5.88
CA MET A 128 14.49 14.19 6.78
C MET A 128 15.60 14.21 7.82
N LYS A 129 16.83 14.54 7.41
CA LYS A 129 18.00 14.64 8.31
C LYS A 129 17.84 15.76 9.34
N SER A 130 17.42 16.96 8.92
CA SER A 130 17.22 18.10 9.82
C SER A 130 16.04 17.90 10.79
N ALA A 131 15.01 17.18 10.36
CA ALA A 131 13.87 16.83 11.20
C ALA A 131 14.12 15.60 12.11
N GLY A 132 15.27 14.92 11.97
CA GLY A 132 15.59 13.71 12.74
C GLY A 132 14.73 12.50 12.37
N ILE A 133 14.22 12.46 11.14
CA ILE A 133 13.34 11.40 10.62
C ILE A 133 14.19 10.24 10.11
N GLN A 134 13.86 9.03 10.55
CA GLN A 134 14.43 7.82 9.97
C GLN A 134 13.76 7.49 8.64
N HIS A 135 14.55 7.35 7.58
CA HIS A 135 14.05 7.04 6.25
C HIS A 135 14.32 5.58 5.87
N PHE A 136 13.29 4.91 5.33
CA PHE A 136 13.41 3.59 4.72
C PHE A 136 12.90 3.64 3.27
N GLN A 137 13.72 3.13 2.35
CA GLN A 137 13.31 2.94 0.97
C GLN A 137 13.07 1.45 0.72
N VAL A 138 11.84 1.09 0.36
CA VAL A 138 11.42 -0.29 0.07
C VAL A 138 10.91 -0.33 -1.35
N HIS A 139 11.60 -1.07 -2.22
CA HIS A 139 11.26 -1.08 -3.64
C HIS A 139 10.09 -2.04 -3.86
N ILE A 140 8.93 -1.50 -4.20
CA ILE A 140 7.76 -2.30 -4.55
C ILE A 140 7.49 -2.13 -6.03
N ASN A 141 7.50 -3.23 -6.77
CA ASN A 141 7.15 -3.23 -8.19
C ASN A 141 5.66 -2.89 -8.38
N ALA A 142 5.33 -2.14 -9.43
CA ALA A 142 3.94 -1.83 -9.72
C ALA A 142 3.23 -3.03 -10.39
N ASN A 143 1.99 -3.32 -9.98
CA ASN A 143 1.13 -4.33 -10.60
C ASN A 143 0.50 -3.80 -11.91
N LYS A 144 1.31 -3.46 -12.92
CA LYS A 144 0.78 -3.05 -14.24
C LYS A 144 0.59 -4.28 -15.12
N GLY A 145 -0.66 -4.65 -15.41
CA GLY A 145 -1.04 -5.75 -16.29
C GLY A 145 -0.89 -7.18 -15.73
N ALA A 146 -0.25 -7.35 -14.56
CA ALA A 146 -0.17 -8.61 -13.80
C ALA A 146 0.23 -8.31 -12.34
N VAL A 147 0.01 -9.26 -11.43
CA VAL A 147 0.59 -9.19 -10.08
C VAL A 147 2.11 -9.33 -10.19
N ARG A 148 2.84 -8.26 -9.88
CA ARG A 148 4.31 -8.20 -9.85
C ARG A 148 4.86 -7.84 -8.48
N VAL A 149 4.01 -7.37 -7.59
CA VAL A 149 4.34 -7.16 -6.18
C VAL A 149 4.67 -8.51 -5.57
N GLN A 150 5.92 -8.69 -5.15
CA GLN A 150 6.33 -9.87 -4.42
C GLN A 150 5.93 -9.73 -2.96
N SER A 151 5.43 -10.81 -2.35
CA SER A 151 5.03 -10.80 -0.94
C SER A 151 6.18 -10.40 -0.01
N CYS A 152 7.43 -10.64 -0.39
CA CYS A 152 8.61 -10.25 0.38
C CYS A 152 8.80 -8.73 0.49
N ASP A 153 8.52 -7.96 -0.57
CA ASP A 153 8.70 -6.51 -0.57
C ASP A 153 7.65 -5.84 0.32
N ILE A 154 6.39 -6.30 0.23
CA ILE A 154 5.31 -5.84 1.11
C ILE A 154 5.56 -6.28 2.55
N ASN A 155 6.04 -7.50 2.81
CA ASN A 155 6.44 -7.94 4.16
C ASN A 155 7.47 -7.00 4.78
N ARG A 156 8.47 -6.55 4.02
CA ARG A 156 9.49 -5.62 4.52
C ARG A 156 8.87 -4.29 4.95
N ALA A 157 7.98 -3.73 4.14
CA ALA A 157 7.30 -2.49 4.49
C ALA A 157 6.31 -2.68 5.66
N LEU A 158 5.58 -3.80 5.70
CA LEU A 158 4.68 -4.14 6.81
C LEU A 158 5.42 -4.27 8.13
N ASN A 159 6.58 -4.92 8.17
CA ASN A 159 7.36 -5.04 9.40
C ASN A 159 7.74 -3.67 9.99
N LEU A 160 8.03 -2.68 9.14
CA LEU A 160 8.30 -1.31 9.57
C LEU A 160 7.04 -0.60 10.09
N VAL A 161 5.90 -0.78 9.41
CA VAL A 161 4.63 -0.16 9.80
C VAL A 161 4.05 -0.78 11.07
N LEU A 162 4.15 -2.09 11.24
CA LEU A 162 3.60 -2.82 12.38
C LEU A 162 4.43 -2.61 13.65
N ASP A 163 5.72 -2.31 13.54
CA ASP A 163 6.53 -1.94 14.68
C ASP A 163 6.15 -0.54 15.21
N ARG A 164 5.53 -0.52 16.40
CA ARG A 164 5.06 0.71 17.07
C ARG A 164 6.19 1.65 17.41
N THR A 165 7.43 1.18 17.51
CA THR A 165 8.58 2.03 17.80
C THR A 165 8.92 2.96 16.64
N ASN A 166 8.42 2.73 15.43
CA ASN A 166 8.61 3.60 14.27
C ASN A 166 7.58 4.74 14.17
N HIS A 167 6.62 4.84 15.09
CA HIS A 167 5.50 5.78 14.97
C HIS A 167 5.83 7.14 15.61
N PRO A 168 5.27 8.25 15.09
CA PRO A 168 4.38 8.35 13.93
C PRO A 168 5.10 8.15 12.58
N ILE A 169 4.49 7.41 11.67
CA ILE A 169 5.09 6.98 10.40
C ILE A 169 4.30 7.49 9.19
N LEU A 170 5.00 7.96 8.16
CA LEU A 170 4.40 8.29 6.86
C LEU A 170 4.84 7.29 5.80
N VAL A 171 3.87 6.76 5.06
CA VAL A 171 4.10 5.86 3.91
C VAL A 171 3.71 6.58 2.63
N HIS A 172 4.60 6.60 1.64
CA HIS A 172 4.27 7.16 0.33
C HIS A 172 4.91 6.39 -0.84
N CYS A 173 4.29 6.52 -2.00
CA CYS A 173 4.91 6.20 -3.29
C CYS A 173 4.96 7.48 -4.16
N ASN A 174 4.88 7.37 -5.49
CA ASN A 174 4.85 8.55 -6.36
C ASN A 174 3.54 9.33 -6.19
N LYS A 175 2.39 8.66 -6.27
CA LYS A 175 1.05 9.29 -6.20
C LYS A 175 0.22 8.88 -4.97
N GLY A 176 0.75 7.99 -4.12
CA GLY A 176 0.04 7.50 -2.94
C GLY A 176 -1.15 6.58 -3.25
N LYS A 177 -1.21 6.04 -4.48
CA LYS A 177 -2.34 5.27 -5.02
C LYS A 177 -2.11 3.77 -4.93
N HIS A 178 -1.36 3.20 -5.87
CA HIS A 178 -1.19 1.75 -6.05
C HIS A 178 -0.37 1.09 -4.93
N ARG A 179 0.95 1.28 -4.91
CA ARG A 179 1.86 0.66 -3.93
C ARG A 179 1.51 1.00 -2.48
N THR A 180 1.22 2.28 -2.23
CA THR A 180 0.75 2.73 -0.91
C THR A 180 -0.62 2.15 -0.59
N GLY A 181 -1.53 2.08 -1.57
CA GLY A 181 -2.85 1.48 -1.41
C GLY A 181 -2.80 0.00 -1.06
N CYS A 182 -1.99 -0.79 -1.78
CA CYS A 182 -1.76 -2.20 -1.45
C CYS A 182 -1.27 -2.37 -0.01
N LEU A 183 -0.24 -1.62 0.39
CA LEU A 183 0.30 -1.72 1.74
C LEU A 183 -0.74 -1.33 2.81
N VAL A 184 -1.46 -0.23 2.59
CA VAL A 184 -2.52 0.23 3.51
C VAL A 184 -3.67 -0.77 3.57
N ALA A 185 -4.12 -1.31 2.43
CA ALA A 185 -5.16 -2.32 2.36
C ALA A 185 -4.73 -3.60 3.12
N THR A 186 -3.48 -4.02 3.00
CA THR A 186 -2.96 -5.15 3.79
C THR A 186 -2.93 -4.85 5.28
N VAL A 187 -2.59 -3.62 5.70
CA VAL A 187 -2.70 -3.21 7.11
C VAL A 187 -4.16 -3.31 7.58
N ARG A 188 -5.14 -2.91 6.77
CA ARG A 188 -6.56 -3.07 7.12
C ARG A 188 -7.00 -4.52 7.23
N ARG A 189 -6.49 -5.40 6.37
CA ARG A 189 -6.75 -6.85 6.49
C ARG A 189 -6.20 -7.41 7.80
N ILE A 190 -5.01 -6.97 8.23
CA ILE A 190 -4.43 -7.37 9.52
C ILE A 190 -5.29 -6.86 10.69
N GLN A 191 -5.88 -5.67 10.55
CA GLN A 191 -6.82 -5.11 11.53
C GLN A 191 -8.17 -5.85 11.56
N GLY A 192 -8.44 -6.73 10.59
CA GLY A 192 -9.69 -7.50 10.49
C GLY A 192 -10.86 -6.72 9.88
N LEU A 193 -10.60 -5.66 9.11
CA LEU A 193 -11.67 -4.95 8.40
C LEU A 193 -12.25 -5.81 7.27
N ASP A 194 -13.52 -5.57 6.98
CA ASP A 194 -14.23 -6.19 5.86
C ASP A 194 -13.59 -5.82 4.51
N ILE A 195 -13.53 -6.79 3.59
CA ILE A 195 -12.81 -6.62 2.32
C ILE A 195 -13.45 -5.56 1.42
N ASP A 196 -14.78 -5.39 1.46
CA ASP A 196 -15.46 -4.38 0.65
C ASP A 196 -15.20 -2.98 1.19
N ALA A 197 -15.12 -2.82 2.52
CA ALA A 197 -14.69 -1.57 3.14
C ALA A 197 -13.23 -1.21 2.77
N ILE A 198 -12.34 -2.21 2.73
CA ILE A 198 -10.95 -2.04 2.30
C ILE A 198 -10.87 -1.61 0.84
N ARG A 199 -11.66 -2.26 -0.03
CA ARG A 199 -11.73 -1.93 -1.45
C ARG A 199 -12.25 -0.50 -1.66
N HIS A 200 -13.29 -0.11 -0.91
CA HIS A 200 -13.82 1.24 -0.95
C HIS A 200 -12.79 2.30 -0.51
N GLU A 201 -12.03 2.04 0.57
CA GLU A 201 -10.93 2.92 0.98
C GLU A 201 -9.86 2.98 -0.13
N TYR A 202 -9.49 1.84 -0.74
CA TYR A 202 -8.53 1.83 -1.85
C TYR A 202 -8.98 2.72 -3.00
N HIS A 203 -10.22 2.58 -3.48
CA HIS A 203 -10.78 3.40 -4.56
C HIS A 203 -10.82 4.88 -4.21
N THR A 204 -11.20 5.23 -2.98
CA THR A 204 -11.21 6.63 -2.50
C THR A 204 -9.87 7.34 -2.74
N TYR A 205 -8.74 6.63 -2.57
CA TYR A 205 -7.40 7.20 -2.81
C TYR A 205 -6.84 6.92 -4.21
N ALA A 206 -7.28 5.87 -4.90
CA ALA A 206 -6.72 5.44 -6.17
C ALA A 206 -7.45 6.04 -7.38
N ASP A 207 -8.74 6.34 -7.27
CA ASP A 207 -9.57 6.81 -8.37
C ASP A 207 -9.04 8.12 -9.00
N PRO A 208 -9.21 8.30 -10.32
CA PRO A 208 -9.83 7.37 -11.28
C PRO A 208 -8.88 6.25 -11.77
N LYS A 209 -7.72 6.09 -11.12
CA LYS A 209 -6.62 5.20 -11.55
C LYS A 209 -6.55 3.91 -10.74
N ALA A 210 -7.67 3.44 -10.18
CA ALA A 210 -7.71 2.18 -9.45
C ALA A 210 -7.34 1.01 -10.37
N ARG A 211 -6.59 0.04 -9.84
CA ARG A 211 -6.13 -1.14 -10.57
C ARG A 211 -6.68 -2.41 -9.95
N PHE A 212 -7.32 -3.21 -10.78
CA PHE A 212 -7.85 -4.50 -10.36
C PHE A 212 -6.77 -5.43 -9.79
N TRP A 213 -5.55 -5.41 -10.34
CA TRP A 213 -4.45 -6.26 -9.83
C TRP A 213 -3.95 -5.87 -8.44
N ASP A 214 -4.16 -4.63 -8.02
CA ASP A 214 -3.87 -4.24 -6.63
C ASP A 214 -4.88 -4.89 -5.67
N GLU A 215 -6.16 -4.94 -6.07
CA GLU A 215 -7.22 -5.61 -5.30
C GLU A 215 -6.98 -7.11 -5.19
N VAL A 216 -6.73 -7.77 -6.32
CA VAL A 216 -6.35 -9.18 -6.34
C VAL A 216 -5.16 -9.42 -5.42
N PHE A 217 -4.14 -8.55 -5.45
CA PHE A 217 -2.98 -8.67 -4.59
C PHE A 217 -3.36 -8.59 -3.11
N PHE A 218 -3.99 -7.50 -2.66
CA PHE A 218 -4.21 -7.32 -1.22
C PHE A 218 -5.25 -8.31 -0.69
N GLU A 219 -6.21 -8.77 -1.48
CA GLU A 219 -7.22 -9.76 -1.07
C GLU A 219 -6.62 -11.18 -0.89
N HIS A 220 -5.57 -11.52 -1.65
CA HIS A 220 -4.91 -12.83 -1.62
C HIS A 220 -3.57 -12.82 -0.88
N PHE A 221 -3.13 -11.68 -0.39
CA PHE A 221 -1.93 -11.59 0.42
C PHE A 221 -2.05 -12.50 1.66
N ASP A 222 -1.08 -13.38 1.87
CA ASP A 222 -1.03 -14.24 3.04
C ASP A 222 -0.57 -13.43 4.27
N VAL A 223 -1.54 -12.98 5.08
CA VAL A 223 -1.27 -12.19 6.30
C VAL A 223 -0.53 -12.97 7.38
N ASN A 224 -0.48 -14.31 7.30
CA ASN A 224 0.20 -15.13 8.30
C ASN A 224 1.71 -14.87 8.36
N THR A 225 2.30 -14.39 7.26
CA THR A 225 3.73 -14.03 7.18
C THR A 225 4.16 -12.96 8.20
N VAL A 226 3.23 -12.09 8.62
CA VAL A 226 3.48 -10.97 9.55
C VAL A 226 2.61 -11.03 10.80
N MET A 227 1.74 -12.04 10.92
CA MET A 227 0.75 -12.13 11.99
C MET A 227 1.38 -12.24 13.38
N TRP A 228 2.56 -12.84 13.49
CA TRP A 228 3.29 -12.90 14.76
C TRP A 228 3.61 -11.50 15.31
N LEU A 229 4.06 -10.59 14.44
CA LEU A 229 4.40 -9.21 14.80
C LEU A 229 3.13 -8.39 15.04
N ALA A 230 2.12 -8.59 14.19
CA ALA A 230 0.83 -7.94 14.35
C ALA A 230 0.21 -8.25 15.72
N ARG A 231 0.25 -9.51 16.17
CA ARG A 231 -0.24 -9.91 17.50
C ARG A 231 0.63 -9.33 18.63
N LYS A 232 1.96 -9.41 18.50
CA LYS A 232 2.90 -8.85 19.48
C LYS A 232 2.65 -7.35 19.72
N GLU A 233 2.40 -6.60 18.65
CA GLU A 233 2.25 -5.13 18.66
C GLU A 233 0.77 -4.68 18.72
N ASN A 234 -0.16 -5.60 19.04
CA ASN A 234 -1.60 -5.38 19.20
C ASN A 234 -2.27 -4.69 18.00
N TRP A 235 -2.04 -5.19 16.79
CA TRP A 235 -2.70 -4.74 15.56
C TRP A 235 -3.97 -5.51 15.21
N VAL A 236 -4.09 -6.73 15.72
CA VAL A 236 -5.23 -7.61 15.45
C VAL A 236 -6.37 -7.22 16.38
N SER A 237 -7.57 -7.04 15.84
CA SER A 237 -8.77 -6.82 16.64
C SER A 237 -9.05 -8.05 17.53
N ALA A 238 -9.53 -7.83 18.75
CA ALA A 238 -9.69 -8.87 19.77
C ALA A 238 -10.72 -9.97 19.42
N GLU A 239 -11.40 -9.90 18.27
CA GLU A 239 -12.54 -10.75 17.94
C GLU A 239 -12.23 -11.94 17.00
N VAL A 240 -10.96 -12.23 16.70
CA VAL A 240 -10.64 -13.49 16.00
C VAL A 240 -10.47 -14.60 17.02
N ASP A 241 -11.60 -15.23 17.38
CA ASP A 241 -11.70 -16.43 18.23
C ASP A 241 -11.15 -17.67 17.49
N GLY A 242 -9.87 -17.61 17.14
CA GLY A 242 -9.09 -18.72 16.61
C GLY A 242 -7.91 -18.94 17.55
N ALA A 243 -7.95 -20.06 18.27
CA ALA A 243 -6.94 -20.44 19.25
C ALA A 243 -5.51 -20.11 18.78
N PRO A 244 -4.63 -19.57 19.66
CA PRO A 244 -3.28 -19.23 19.26
C PRO A 244 -2.56 -20.49 18.77
N ILE A 245 -2.21 -20.52 17.48
CA ILE A 245 -1.29 -21.52 16.94
C ILE A 245 0.04 -21.27 17.63
N SER A 246 0.42 -22.21 18.49
CA SER A 246 1.68 -22.21 19.23
C SER A 246 2.86 -22.01 18.27
N PRO A 247 3.91 -21.29 18.70
CA PRO A 247 5.10 -21.10 17.88
C PRO A 247 5.67 -22.47 17.45
N PRO A 248 6.25 -22.58 16.23
CA PRO A 248 6.87 -23.82 15.79
C PRO A 248 7.94 -24.25 16.80
N PRO A 249 8.04 -25.54 17.13
CA PRO A 249 9.00 -26.03 18.11
C PRO A 249 10.44 -25.68 17.67
N SER A 250 11.21 -25.12 18.61
CA SER A 250 12.62 -24.81 18.40
C SER A 250 13.41 -26.10 18.16
N PRO A 251 14.27 -26.19 17.13
CA PRO A 251 15.01 -27.40 16.80
C PRO A 251 16.21 -27.68 17.73
N VAL A 252 16.36 -26.97 18.86
CA VAL A 252 17.54 -27.11 19.72
C VAL A 252 17.14 -27.67 21.08
N LEU A 253 17.09 -29.00 21.19
CA LEU A 253 17.37 -29.76 22.42
C LEU A 253 17.45 -31.27 22.13
N SER A 254 18.46 -31.66 21.35
CA SER A 254 18.99 -33.02 21.38
C SER A 254 20.52 -33.01 21.46
N LEU A 255 21.06 -32.20 22.39
CA LEU A 255 22.40 -32.45 22.92
C LEU A 255 22.22 -33.04 24.32
N ALA A 256 21.83 -34.32 24.36
CA ALA A 256 21.95 -35.10 25.57
C ALA A 256 23.45 -35.23 25.89
N VAL A 257 23.84 -34.61 26.99
CA VAL A 257 25.16 -34.73 27.62
C VAL A 257 25.44 -36.22 27.83
N ALA A 258 26.32 -36.80 27.02
CA ALA A 258 26.89 -38.11 27.28
C ALA A 258 27.78 -37.98 28.54
N LYS A 259 27.24 -38.45 29.66
CA LYS A 259 27.93 -38.54 30.93
C LYS A 259 29.00 -39.63 30.81
N ALA A 260 30.27 -39.26 30.95
CA ALA A 260 31.36 -40.22 31.08
C ALA A 260 31.15 -41.07 32.34
N LEU A 261 31.27 -42.39 32.20
CA LEU A 261 31.47 -43.30 33.32
C LEU A 261 32.80 -44.04 33.13
N ALA A 262 33.46 -44.21 34.27
CA ALA A 262 34.82 -44.67 34.51
C ALA A 262 35.12 -46.08 33.98
#